data_AF-M0FPY5-F1
#
_entry.id   AF-M0FPY5-F1
#
_cell.length_a   1.000
_cell.length_b   1.000
_cell.length_c   1.000
_cell.angle_alpha   90.00
_cell.angle_beta   90.00
_cell.angle_gamma   90.00
#
_symmetry.space_group_name_H-M   'P 1'
#
loop_
_entity.id
_entity.type
_entity.pdbx_description
1 polymer ?
#
loop_
_entity_poly.entity_id
_entity_poly.type
_entity_poly.pdbx_seq_one_letter_code
_entity_poly.pdbx_strand_id
1 'polypeptide(L)'
;MTSTETSATGRLLGTSEHATNVPVSNALEPTTKRDKDGERRCKEETTIGERERVAIVTADVAYPSVELILDLHEQIVEEGDATEPGVRSEDAIESAVQYVSEGYFGEVPQTLHEKAVHLMRLLVADHPFVDGNKRTALRTVVVFYMLNGHTFDYGDEIRALLHRFATDESAVDTETAVIYFRACARRN
;
A
#
# COMPACT_ATOMS: atom_id res chain seq x y z
N MET A 1 41.92 53.35 -20.67
CA MET A 1 43.39 53.38 -20.52
C MET A 1 43.79 52.17 -19.71
N THR A 2 44.63 51.32 -20.31
CA THR A 2 45.60 50.34 -19.73
C THR A 2 45.09 49.32 -18.70
N SER A 3 45.02 48.02 -19.04
CA SER A 3 46.10 46.99 -18.88
C SER A 3 46.27 46.56 -17.41
N THR A 4 46.43 45.31 -16.95
CA THR A 4 46.80 44.00 -17.52
C THR A 4 46.80 42.96 -16.37
N GLU A 5 46.41 41.69 -16.65
CA GLU A 5 47.07 40.40 -16.22
C GLU A 5 47.20 40.04 -14.70
N THR A 6 47.22 38.80 -14.19
CA THR A 6 47.36 37.43 -14.72
C THR A 6 47.12 36.37 -13.61
N SER A 7 46.62 35.18 -14.00
CA SER A 7 46.81 33.81 -13.45
C SER A 7 46.56 33.47 -11.96
N ALA A 8 45.70 32.48 -11.71
CA ALA A 8 46.15 31.11 -11.37
C ALA A 8 44.98 30.13 -11.18
N THR A 9 45.05 29.06 -11.96
CA THR A 9 44.26 27.82 -11.96
C THR A 9 44.42 26.98 -10.69
N GLY A 10 43.32 26.42 -10.19
CA GLY A 10 43.33 25.35 -9.17
C GLY A 10 42.04 24.53 -9.23
N ARG A 11 42.06 23.44 -10.00
CA ARG A 11 40.94 22.50 -10.20
C ARG A 11 41.28 21.22 -9.45
N LEU A 12 40.47 20.84 -8.46
CA LEU A 12 40.48 19.50 -7.86
C LEU A 12 39.10 18.87 -8.09
N LEU A 13 39.06 17.91 -9.01
CA LEU A 13 37.95 16.98 -9.17
C LEU A 13 38.30 15.72 -8.36
N GLY A 14 37.45 15.39 -7.39
CA GLY A 14 37.46 14.11 -6.70
C GLY A 14 36.43 13.17 -7.31
N THR A 15 36.71 11.88 -7.10
CA THR A 15 35.86 10.69 -7.32
C THR A 15 35.87 10.09 -8.73
N SER A 16 36.49 8.91 -8.85
CA SER A 16 35.88 7.75 -9.51
C SER A 16 36.59 6.49 -9.06
N GLU A 17 35.77 5.57 -8.58
CA GLU A 17 36.08 4.24 -8.10
C GLU A 17 36.41 3.30 -9.27
N HIS A 18 37.42 2.45 -9.11
CA HIS A 18 37.65 1.28 -9.97
C HIS A 18 38.40 0.22 -9.15
N ALA A 19 37.65 -0.75 -8.64
CA ALA A 19 38.18 -1.98 -8.07
C ALA A 19 37.64 -3.16 -8.88
N THR A 20 38.46 -3.69 -9.78
CA THR A 20 38.20 -4.95 -10.49
C THR A 20 39.20 -6.01 -10.04
N ASN A 21 38.63 -7.17 -9.72
CA ASN A 21 39.18 -8.53 -9.79
C ASN A 21 40.29 -8.97 -8.82
N VAL A 22 39.90 -9.88 -7.92
CA VAL A 22 40.77 -10.88 -7.29
C VAL A 22 40.15 -12.26 -7.59
N PRO A 23 40.93 -13.27 -8.01
CA PRO A 23 40.42 -14.57 -8.41
C PRO A 23 40.16 -15.47 -7.20
N VAL A 24 39.01 -16.15 -7.17
CA VAL A 24 38.72 -17.20 -6.19
C VAL A 24 39.21 -18.55 -6.73
N SER A 25 40.28 -19.05 -6.12
CA SER A 25 40.76 -20.42 -6.26
C SER A 25 39.94 -21.39 -5.41
N ASN A 26 39.68 -22.55 -6.02
CA ASN A 26 39.34 -23.85 -5.45
C ASN A 26 39.86 -24.11 -4.02
N ALA A 27 39.01 -24.67 -3.15
CA ALA A 27 39.43 -25.58 -2.10
C ALA A 27 38.31 -26.57 -1.73
N LEU A 28 38.75 -27.81 -1.57
CA LEU A 28 38.04 -29.06 -1.35
C LEU A 28 37.51 -29.24 0.09
N GLU A 29 36.50 -30.12 0.19
CA GLU A 29 36.02 -30.95 1.32
C GLU A 29 35.23 -30.28 2.47
N PRO A 30 34.19 -30.97 2.96
CA PRO A 30 34.45 -31.85 4.09
C PRO A 30 33.89 -33.27 3.96
N THR A 31 34.68 -34.19 4.51
CA THR A 31 34.34 -35.57 4.85
C THR A 31 33.28 -35.62 5.96
N THR A 32 32.28 -36.51 5.85
CA THR A 32 31.75 -37.29 6.99
C THR A 32 30.92 -38.49 6.51
N LYS A 33 31.53 -39.67 6.67
CA LYS A 33 31.01 -40.95 7.18
C LYS A 33 29.64 -41.46 6.70
N ARG A 34 29.71 -42.62 6.02
CA ARG A 34 28.66 -43.64 5.99
C ARG A 34 28.46 -44.19 7.39
N ASP A 35 27.23 -44.14 7.87
CA ASP A 35 26.71 -45.15 8.78
C ASP A 35 25.55 -45.86 8.07
N LYS A 36 25.62 -47.19 8.11
CA LYS A 36 24.56 -48.10 7.69
C LYS A 36 23.65 -48.35 8.87
N ASP A 37 22.49 -48.96 8.58
CA ASP A 37 21.45 -49.38 9.52
C ASP A 37 20.48 -48.23 9.83
N GLY A 38 19.21 -48.26 9.47
CA GLY A 38 18.35 -49.35 9.08
C GLY A 38 17.03 -49.12 9.77
N GLU A 39 16.11 -48.38 9.16
CA GLU A 39 14.73 -48.37 9.65
C GLU A 39 13.74 -48.03 8.54
N ARG A 40 12.88 -49.02 8.29
CA ARG A 40 11.60 -48.86 7.60
C ARG A 40 10.80 -47.79 8.34
N ARG A 41 10.07 -46.96 7.61
CA ARG A 41 8.60 -46.91 7.72
C ARG A 41 7.98 -46.09 6.59
N CYS A 42 6.83 -46.60 6.19
CA CYS A 42 6.02 -46.16 5.07
C CYS A 42 5.54 -44.73 5.23
N LYS A 43 5.31 -44.10 4.08
CA LYS A 43 4.66 -42.80 3.92
C LYS A 43 3.33 -42.79 4.66
N GLU A 44 3.13 -41.79 5.52
CA GLU A 44 1.84 -41.48 6.10
C GLU A 44 1.52 -40.03 5.73
N GLU A 45 0.88 -39.89 4.57
CA GLU A 45 0.15 -38.69 4.18
C GLU A 45 -0.94 -38.47 5.23
N THR A 46 -0.73 -37.52 6.12
CA THR A 46 -1.75 -37.14 7.10
C THR A 46 -2.57 -36.00 6.52
N THR A 47 -3.64 -36.37 5.84
CA THR A 47 -4.89 -35.61 5.78
C THR A 47 -5.32 -35.26 7.20
N ILE A 48 -5.25 -33.97 7.57
CA ILE A 48 -5.92 -33.47 8.78
C ILE A 48 -7.23 -32.84 8.31
N GLY A 49 -8.28 -33.65 8.37
CA GLY A 49 -9.66 -33.19 8.35
C GLY A 49 -10.10 -32.71 9.74
N GLU A 50 -10.95 -31.70 9.71
CA GLU A 50 -12.04 -31.46 10.67
C GLU A 50 -11.67 -31.23 12.15
N ARG A 51 -11.46 -29.96 12.50
CA ARG A 51 -11.80 -29.44 13.83
C ARG A 51 -12.73 -28.23 13.70
N GLU A 52 -14.00 -28.52 13.93
CA GLU A 52 -15.06 -27.68 14.50
C GLU A 52 -14.72 -26.22 14.82
N ARG A 53 -15.29 -25.35 13.98
CA ARG A 53 -15.92 -24.04 14.28
C ARG A 53 -15.50 -23.32 15.57
N VAL A 54 -14.61 -22.34 15.39
CA VAL A 54 -14.86 -20.99 15.92
C VAL A 54 -15.03 -20.07 14.71
N ALA A 55 -16.28 -19.79 14.36
CA ALA A 55 -16.62 -18.76 13.39
C ALA A 55 -16.29 -17.39 14.01
N ILE A 56 -15.04 -16.97 13.93
CA ILE A 56 -14.81 -15.55 13.73
C ILE A 56 -15.12 -15.36 12.25
N VAL A 57 -16.33 -14.86 12.00
CA VAL A 57 -16.73 -14.44 10.66
C VAL A 57 -15.86 -13.23 10.32
N THR A 58 -14.63 -13.46 9.87
CA THR A 58 -14.00 -12.50 8.98
C THR A 58 -14.85 -12.60 7.73
N ALA A 59 -15.77 -11.65 7.55
CA ALA A 59 -16.40 -11.46 6.26
C ALA A 59 -15.27 -11.49 5.22
N ASP A 60 -15.46 -12.24 4.14
CA ASP A 60 -14.52 -12.32 3.03
C ASP A 60 -14.49 -10.95 2.35
N VAL A 61 -13.81 -9.99 2.99
CA VAL A 61 -13.76 -8.60 2.55
C VAL A 61 -12.81 -8.55 1.37
N ALA A 62 -13.34 -8.19 0.21
CA ALA A 62 -12.54 -8.00 -0.98
C ALA A 62 -11.83 -6.64 -0.89
N TYR A 63 -10.50 -6.64 -1.05
CA TYR A 63 -9.68 -5.43 -1.03
C TYR A 63 -9.25 -5.06 -2.45
N PRO A 64 -9.17 -3.76 -2.79
CA PRO A 64 -8.56 -3.33 -4.04
C PRO A 64 -7.06 -3.62 -4.02
N SER A 65 -6.51 -4.09 -5.14
CA SER A 65 -5.06 -4.16 -5.33
C SER A 65 -4.48 -2.76 -5.54
N VAL A 66 -3.17 -2.63 -5.34
CA VAL A 66 -2.43 -1.39 -5.62
C VAL A 66 -2.57 -1.01 -7.09
N GLU A 67 -2.42 -1.99 -7.99
CA GLU A 67 -2.65 -1.83 -9.43
C GLU A 67 -4.03 -1.26 -9.73
N LEU A 68 -5.09 -1.77 -9.09
CA LEU A 68 -6.44 -1.24 -9.28
C LEU A 68 -6.54 0.23 -8.85
N ILE A 69 -5.85 0.65 -7.78
CA ILE A 69 -5.86 2.05 -7.34
C ILE A 69 -5.12 2.94 -8.34
N LEU A 70 -4.03 2.45 -8.93
CA LEU A 70 -3.31 3.15 -10.00
C LEU A 70 -4.18 3.29 -11.25
N ASP A 71 -4.85 2.22 -11.68
CA ASP A 71 -5.77 2.24 -12.82
C ASP A 71 -6.93 3.23 -12.60
N LEU A 72 -7.49 3.26 -11.38
CA LEU A 72 -8.53 4.23 -11.03
C LEU A 72 -8.02 5.67 -11.07
N HIS A 73 -6.76 5.90 -10.69
CA HIS A 73 -6.15 7.22 -10.80
C HIS A 73 -5.94 7.62 -12.27
N GLU A 74 -5.46 6.70 -13.11
CA GLU A 74 -5.30 6.94 -14.56
C GLU A 74 -6.64 7.33 -15.20
N GLN A 75 -7.72 6.59 -14.91
CA GLN A 75 -9.07 6.95 -15.37
C GLN A 75 -9.50 8.35 -14.93
N ILE A 76 -9.17 8.77 -13.70
CA ILE A 76 -9.50 10.11 -13.20
C ILE A 76 -8.70 11.19 -13.92
N VAL A 77 -7.45 10.90 -14.27
CA VAL A 77 -6.61 11.81 -15.05
C VAL A 77 -7.15 11.94 -16.47
N GLU A 78 -7.50 10.82 -17.11
CA GLU A 78 -8.10 10.81 -18.45
C GLU A 78 -9.45 11.54 -18.51
N GLU A 79 -10.29 11.39 -17.48
CA GLU A 79 -11.58 12.07 -17.39
C GLU A 79 -11.46 13.57 -17.07
N GLY A 80 -10.33 14.00 -16.50
CA GLY A 80 -10.18 15.35 -15.93
C GLY A 80 -9.12 16.17 -16.64
N ASP A 81 -9.55 17.15 -17.45
CA ASP A 81 -8.70 18.06 -18.24
C ASP A 81 -7.61 18.84 -17.47
N ALA A 82 -7.71 18.89 -16.12
CA ALA A 82 -6.81 19.66 -15.25
C ALA A 82 -6.04 18.81 -14.24
N THR A 83 -6.09 17.48 -14.34
CA THR A 83 -5.38 16.60 -13.40
C THR A 83 -4.00 16.28 -13.94
N GLU A 84 -2.95 16.59 -13.18
CA GLU A 84 -1.59 16.18 -13.57
C GLU A 84 -1.39 14.68 -13.28
N PRO A 85 -1.03 13.86 -14.29
CA PRO A 85 -0.68 12.46 -14.06
C PRO A 85 0.60 12.36 -13.23
N GLY A 86 0.63 11.45 -12.27
CA GLY A 86 1.87 11.05 -11.62
C GLY A 86 1.67 10.42 -10.27
N VAL A 87 2.47 9.39 -9.99
CA VAL A 87 2.57 8.74 -8.69
C VAL A 87 3.77 9.31 -7.94
N ARG A 88 3.55 9.80 -6.73
CA ARG A 88 4.59 10.27 -5.82
C ARG A 88 5.17 9.13 -4.99
N SER A 89 4.31 8.24 -4.50
CA SER A 89 4.70 7.13 -3.64
C SER A 89 3.73 5.97 -3.81
N GLU A 90 4.20 4.91 -4.43
CA GLU A 90 3.49 3.62 -4.48
C GLU A 90 3.48 2.96 -3.10
N ASP A 91 4.57 3.09 -2.33
CA ASP A 91 4.69 2.58 -0.97
C ASP A 91 3.57 3.07 -0.04
N ALA A 92 3.11 4.31 -0.21
CA ALA A 92 1.98 4.85 0.56
C ALA A 92 0.65 4.15 0.21
N ILE A 93 0.46 3.76 -1.06
CA ILE A 93 -0.73 3.01 -1.50
C ILE A 93 -0.66 1.59 -0.94
N GLU A 94 0.50 0.94 -1.04
CA GLU A 94 0.73 -0.39 -0.46
C GLU A 94 0.47 -0.41 1.04
N SER A 95 1.03 0.57 1.75
CA SER A 95 0.84 0.72 3.20
C SER A 95 -0.63 0.93 3.56
N ALA A 96 -1.36 1.73 2.79
CA ALA A 96 -2.79 1.95 3.02
C ALA A 96 -3.61 0.66 2.86
N VAL A 97 -3.36 -0.12 1.80
CA VAL A 97 -4.03 -1.40 1.56
C VAL A 97 -3.66 -2.41 2.64
N GLN A 98 -2.38 -2.51 2.99
CA GLN A 98 -1.91 -3.41 4.05
C GLN A 98 -2.52 -3.05 5.42
N TYR A 99 -2.60 -1.76 5.75
CA TYR A 99 -3.21 -1.30 7.00
C TYR A 99 -4.68 -1.73 7.09
N VAL A 100 -5.46 -1.61 6.01
CA VAL A 100 -6.87 -1.99 6.08
C VAL A 100 -7.09 -3.50 6.03
N SER A 101 -6.16 -4.28 5.49
CA SER A 101 -6.25 -5.74 5.47
C SER A 101 -5.75 -6.39 6.76
N GLU A 102 -4.56 -6.02 7.22
CA GLU A 102 -3.84 -6.66 8.33
C GLU A 102 -3.96 -5.85 9.64
N GLY A 103 -4.29 -4.56 9.56
CA GLY A 103 -4.25 -3.62 10.68
C GLY A 103 -2.82 -3.29 11.11
N TYR A 104 -2.68 -2.39 12.08
CA TYR A 104 -1.38 -2.04 12.66
C TYR A 104 -1.50 -1.87 14.17
N PHE A 105 -0.46 -2.28 14.90
CA PHE A 105 -0.41 -2.21 16.37
C PHE A 105 -1.59 -2.83 17.14
N GLY A 106 -2.25 -3.85 16.56
CA GLY A 106 -3.37 -4.54 17.22
C GLY A 106 -4.72 -3.83 17.09
N GLU A 107 -4.76 -2.68 16.42
CA GLU A 107 -6.00 -2.04 15.98
C GLU A 107 -6.26 -2.45 14.53
N VAL A 108 -7.06 -3.50 14.35
CA VAL A 108 -7.54 -3.93 13.04
C VAL A 108 -8.97 -3.41 12.88
N PRO A 109 -9.24 -2.55 11.89
CA PRO A 109 -10.60 -2.20 11.50
C PRO A 109 -11.43 -3.48 11.29
N GLN A 110 -12.50 -3.64 12.05
CA GLN A 110 -13.31 -4.88 12.05
C GLN A 110 -14.42 -4.79 11.02
N THR A 111 -15.00 -3.60 10.85
CA THR A 111 -16.12 -3.42 9.93
C THR A 111 -15.67 -2.96 8.55
N LEU A 112 -16.46 -3.29 7.53
CA LEU A 112 -16.25 -2.80 6.17
C LEU A 112 -16.17 -1.26 6.14
N HIS A 113 -17.01 -0.59 6.94
CA HIS A 113 -17.08 0.86 7.01
C HIS A 113 -15.82 1.48 7.64
N GLU A 114 -15.31 0.89 8.73
CA GLU A 114 -14.03 1.32 9.32
C GLU A 114 -12.89 1.17 8.31
N LYS A 115 -12.79 0.01 7.65
CA LYS A 115 -11.77 -0.23 6.61
C LYS A 115 -11.86 0.83 5.50
N ALA A 116 -13.06 1.15 5.03
CA ALA A 116 -13.27 2.16 4.00
C ALA A 116 -12.86 3.58 4.46
N VAL A 117 -13.18 3.96 5.70
CA VAL A 117 -12.79 5.27 6.26
C VAL A 117 -11.28 5.38 6.38
N HIS A 118 -10.63 4.34 6.92
CA HIS A 118 -9.17 4.32 7.04
C HIS A 118 -8.48 4.33 5.68
N LEU A 119 -8.99 3.57 4.70
CA LEU A 119 -8.47 3.59 3.33
C LEU A 119 -8.56 4.99 2.73
N MET A 120 -9.70 5.66 2.88
CA MET A 120 -9.87 7.03 2.39
C MET A 120 -8.91 8.00 3.07
N ARG A 121 -8.84 7.93 4.40
CA ARG A 121 -8.00 8.81 5.22
C ARG A 121 -6.54 8.72 4.78
N LEU A 122 -5.99 7.51 4.67
CA LEU A 122 -4.60 7.29 4.27
C LEU A 122 -4.32 7.78 2.84
N LEU A 123 -5.17 7.43 1.87
CA LEU A 123 -5.00 7.89 0.49
C LEU A 123 -5.10 9.41 0.32
N VAL A 124 -5.87 10.09 1.19
CA VAL A 124 -5.98 11.55 1.16
C VAL A 124 -4.82 12.22 1.90
N ALA A 125 -4.44 11.72 3.07
CA ALA A 125 -3.44 12.33 3.93
C ALA A 125 -2.00 12.11 3.43
N ASP A 126 -1.70 10.91 2.92
CA ASP A 126 -0.34 10.57 2.46
C ASP A 126 -0.05 11.13 1.06
N HIS A 127 -1.07 11.61 0.37
CA HIS A 127 -0.96 12.21 -0.97
C HIS A 127 -0.08 11.40 -1.94
N PRO A 128 -0.41 10.11 -2.21
CA PRO A 128 0.40 9.23 -3.04
C PRO A 128 0.49 9.67 -4.51
N PHE A 129 -0.34 10.61 -4.96
CA PHE A 129 -0.36 11.13 -6.33
C PHE A 129 0.00 12.62 -6.42
N VAL A 130 0.43 13.05 -7.60
CA VAL A 130 0.78 14.46 -7.89
C VAL A 130 -0.43 15.36 -7.78
N ASP A 131 -1.55 14.96 -8.39
CA ASP A 131 -2.85 15.61 -8.26
C ASP A 131 -3.97 14.56 -8.20
N GLY A 132 -5.22 14.96 -7.95
CA GLY A 132 -6.36 14.04 -7.98
C GLY A 132 -6.53 13.16 -6.75
N ASN A 133 -5.66 13.26 -5.74
CA ASN A 133 -5.68 12.44 -4.51
C ASN A 133 -7.08 12.25 -3.90
N LYS A 134 -7.85 13.33 -3.73
CA LYS A 134 -9.22 13.28 -3.15
C LYS A 134 -10.20 12.52 -4.05
N ARG A 135 -10.07 12.69 -5.37
CA ARG A 135 -10.91 11.99 -6.36
C ARG A 135 -10.56 10.51 -6.41
N THR A 136 -9.26 10.17 -6.41
CA THR A 136 -8.79 8.78 -6.38
C THR A 136 -9.24 8.09 -5.10
N ALA A 137 -9.03 8.70 -3.93
CA ALA A 137 -9.47 8.14 -2.65
C ALA A 137 -11.00 7.87 -2.64
N LEU A 138 -11.80 8.79 -3.15
CA LEU A 138 -13.25 8.60 -3.28
C LEU A 138 -13.59 7.42 -4.20
N ARG A 139 -12.97 7.35 -5.39
CA ARG A 139 -13.25 6.29 -6.35
C ARG A 139 -12.81 4.93 -5.82
N THR A 140 -11.68 4.85 -5.14
CA THR A 140 -11.20 3.64 -4.46
C THR A 140 -12.20 3.15 -3.42
N VAL A 141 -12.75 4.04 -2.58
CA VAL A 141 -13.79 3.66 -1.60
C VAL A 141 -15.05 3.15 -2.27
N VAL A 142 -15.52 3.81 -3.34
CA VAL A 142 -16.69 3.37 -4.09
C VAL A 142 -16.47 1.95 -4.63
N VAL A 143 -15.33 1.71 -5.26
CA VAL A 143 -14.97 0.38 -5.80
C VAL A 143 -14.84 -0.64 -4.68
N PHE A 144 -14.24 -0.29 -3.54
CA PHE A 144 -14.16 -1.16 -2.38
C PHE A 144 -15.55 -1.60 -1.90
N TYR A 145 -16.53 -0.70 -1.81
CA TYR A 145 -17.91 -1.09 -1.50
C TYR A 145 -18.50 -2.01 -2.57
N MET A 146 -18.28 -1.71 -3.86
CA MET A 146 -18.79 -2.51 -4.97
C MET A 146 -18.24 -3.94 -4.97
N LEU A 147 -16.94 -4.11 -4.69
CA LEU A 147 -16.29 -5.42 -4.53
C LEU A 147 -16.91 -6.23 -3.39
N ASN A 148 -17.46 -5.56 -2.38
CA ASN A 148 -18.10 -6.18 -1.21
C ASN A 148 -19.63 -6.28 -1.35
N GLY A 149 -20.20 -6.06 -2.54
CA GLY A 149 -21.64 -6.17 -2.78
C GLY A 149 -22.48 -5.02 -2.21
N HIS A 150 -21.83 -3.87 -1.97
CA HIS A 150 -22.45 -2.66 -1.47
C HIS A 150 -22.34 -1.52 -2.49
N THR A 151 -23.27 -0.59 -2.45
CA THR A 151 -23.21 0.67 -3.20
C THR A 151 -22.98 1.81 -2.23
N PHE A 152 -22.08 2.72 -2.56
CA PHE A 152 -21.79 3.90 -1.76
C PHE A 152 -22.52 5.12 -2.32
N ASP A 153 -23.64 5.49 -1.69
CA ASP A 153 -24.47 6.64 -2.06
C ASP A 153 -24.04 7.86 -1.23
N TYR A 154 -23.22 8.73 -1.82
CA TYR A 154 -22.63 9.89 -1.14
C TYR A 154 -23.18 11.21 -1.68
N GLY A 155 -23.45 12.14 -0.76
CA GLY A 155 -23.83 13.52 -1.07
C GLY A 155 -22.64 14.48 -1.03
N ASP A 156 -22.93 15.78 -0.99
CA ASP A 156 -21.89 16.83 -0.93
C ASP A 156 -21.04 16.80 0.36
N GLU A 157 -21.57 16.19 1.43
CA GLU A 157 -20.90 16.04 2.73
C GLU A 157 -19.55 15.31 2.62
N ILE A 158 -19.41 14.38 1.66
CA ILE A 158 -18.14 13.67 1.43
C ILE A 158 -17.02 14.63 1.05
N ARG A 159 -17.33 15.74 0.34
CA ARG A 159 -16.31 16.72 -0.08
C ARG A 159 -15.74 17.46 1.12
N ALA A 160 -16.58 17.79 2.09
CA ALA A 160 -16.15 18.42 3.33
C ALA A 160 -15.27 17.46 4.14
N LEU A 161 -15.65 16.17 4.20
CA LEU A 161 -14.86 15.15 4.88
C LEU A 161 -13.49 14.93 4.21
N LEU A 162 -13.45 14.78 2.88
CA LEU A 162 -12.22 14.70 2.08
C LEU A 162 -11.33 15.94 2.26
N HIS A 163 -11.93 17.13 2.36
CA HIS A 163 -11.18 18.34 2.62
C HIS A 163 -10.53 18.30 4.01
N ARG A 164 -11.28 17.88 5.03
CA ARG A 164 -10.76 17.77 6.40
C ARG A 164 -9.63 16.75 6.51
N PHE A 165 -9.76 15.58 5.88
CA PHE A 165 -8.66 14.59 5.85
C PHE A 165 -7.38 15.16 5.23
N ALA A 166 -7.49 16.05 4.24
CA ALA A 166 -6.33 16.66 3.59
C ALA A 166 -5.70 17.81 4.39
N THR A 167 -6.46 18.47 5.28
CA THR A 167 -5.98 19.68 6.00
C THR A 167 -5.66 19.43 7.46
N ASP A 168 -6.52 18.69 8.16
CA ASP A 168 -6.39 18.38 9.58
C ASP A 168 -7.04 17.03 9.85
N GLU A 169 -6.27 16.00 9.53
CA GLU A 169 -6.66 14.60 9.72
C GLU A 169 -6.98 14.29 11.19
N SER A 170 -6.22 14.86 12.13
CA SER A 170 -6.38 14.63 13.57
C SER A 170 -7.68 15.21 14.14
N ALA A 171 -8.23 16.24 13.50
CA ALA A 171 -9.50 16.83 13.87
C ALA A 171 -10.71 16.05 13.32
N VAL A 172 -10.51 15.01 12.50
CA VAL A 172 -11.61 14.18 12.01
C VAL A 172 -11.85 13.04 13.00
N ASP A 173 -13.05 13.05 13.59
CA ASP A 173 -13.50 11.95 14.43
C ASP A 173 -13.82 10.73 13.55
N THR A 174 -12.99 9.68 13.66
CA THR A 174 -13.12 8.46 12.87
C THR A 174 -14.46 7.77 13.10
N GLU A 175 -14.97 7.75 14.33
CA GLU A 175 -16.25 7.12 14.66
C GLU A 175 -17.42 7.81 13.93
N THR A 176 -17.44 9.14 13.91
CA THR A 176 -18.41 9.94 13.16
C THR A 176 -18.29 9.69 11.66
N ALA A 177 -17.07 9.60 11.12
CA ALA A 177 -16.85 9.27 9.72
C ALA A 177 -17.38 7.86 9.37
N VAL A 178 -17.19 6.88 10.27
CA VAL A 178 -17.72 5.52 10.11
C VAL A 178 -19.26 5.52 10.12
N ILE A 179 -19.88 6.29 11.00
CA ILE A 179 -21.35 6.45 11.05
C ILE A 179 -21.86 7.04 9.72
N TYR A 180 -21.20 8.07 9.20
CA TYR A 180 -21.53 8.65 7.89
C TYR A 180 -21.38 7.62 6.76
N PHE A 181 -20.27 6.88 6.72
CA PHE A 181 -20.02 5.85 5.70
C PHE A 181 -21.05 4.73 5.74
N ARG A 182 -21.46 4.32 6.94
CA ARG A 182 -22.50 3.33 7.14
C ARG A 182 -23.87 3.83 6.68
N ALA A 183 -24.18 5.11 6.85
CA ALA A 183 -25.41 5.71 6.36
C ALA A 183 -25.45 5.79 4.82
N CYS A 184 -24.29 6.02 4.19
CA CYS A 184 -24.13 6.06 2.73
C CYS A 184 -24.14 4.66 2.09
N ALA A 185 -23.76 3.62 2.82
CA ALA A 185 -23.70 2.27 2.29
C ALA A 185 -25.09 1.63 2.17
N ARG A 186 -25.49 1.27 0.94
CA ARG A 186 -26.64 0.39 0.71
C ARG A 186 -26.18 -0.99 0.26
N ARG A 187 -26.87 -2.03 0.72
CA ARG A 187 -26.63 -3.41 0.28
C ARG A 187 -27.35 -3.62 -1.04
N ASN A 188 -26.63 -4.16 -2.03
CA ASN A 188 -27.18 -4.50 -3.34
C ASN A 188 -27.99 -5.81 -3.27
#